data_AF-A0A7L1XQR6-F1
#
_entry.id   AF-A0A7L1XQR6-F1
#
_cell.length_a   1.000
_cell.length_b   1.000
_cell.length_c   1.000
_cell.angle_alpha   90.00
_cell.angle_beta   90.00
_cell.angle_gamma   90.00
#
_symmetry.space_group_name_H-M   'P 1'
#
loop_
_entity.id
_entity.type
_entity.pdbx_description
1 polymer ?
#
loop_
_entity_poly.entity_id
_entity_poly.type
_entity_poly.pdbx_seq_one_letter_code
_entity_poly.pdbx_strand_id
1 'polypeptide(L)'
;ERPFACPSCSKAFKDKHTLTVHQRIHTGDCPFACSLCPKAFKDKYSLTVHQRVHTGERPYPCSYCPKAFKDKKTLQSHHRKHTGEHPFSCAHCPKAFTDKKTLNRH
;
A
#
# COMPACT_ATOMS: atom_id res chain seq x y z
N GLU A 1 -0.50 17.65 -12.42
CA GLU A 1 -0.10 17.04 -13.71
C GLU A 1 0.80 15.83 -13.47
N ARG A 2 0.97 14.93 -14.45
CA ARG A 2 1.83 13.73 -14.35
C ARG A 2 2.76 13.64 -15.57
N PRO A 3 3.80 14.49 -15.63
CA PRO A 3 4.62 14.61 -16.83
C PRO A 3 5.60 13.43 -17.02
N PHE A 4 5.84 12.63 -15.99
CA PHE A 4 6.84 11.55 -16.03
C PHE A 4 6.20 10.21 -16.39
N ALA A 5 6.18 9.87 -17.68
CA ALA A 5 5.65 8.60 -18.18
C ALA A 5 6.66 7.44 -18.03
N CYS A 6 6.15 6.24 -17.74
CA CYS A 6 6.95 5.02 -17.73
C CYS A 6 7.11 4.48 -19.16
N PRO A 7 8.33 4.15 -19.61
CA PRO A 7 8.52 3.59 -20.95
C PRO A 7 8.00 2.14 -21.07
N SER A 8 7.97 1.39 -19.96
CA SER A 8 7.57 -0.02 -19.95
C SER A 8 6.09 -0.27 -19.66
N CYS A 9 5.29 0.78 -19.39
CA CYS A 9 3.84 0.66 -19.19
C CYS A 9 3.14 2.03 -19.27
N SER A 10 1.82 2.05 -19.43
CA SER A 10 1.04 3.30 -19.60
C SER A 10 0.88 4.16 -18.34
N LYS A 11 1.70 3.98 -17.30
CA LYS A 11 1.63 4.75 -16.05
C LYS A 11 2.47 6.02 -16.13
N ALA A 12 1.91 7.12 -15.65
CA ALA A 12 2.62 8.39 -15.48
C ALA A 12 2.63 8.84 -14.01
N PHE A 13 3.67 9.58 -13.63
CA PHE A 13 3.97 9.97 -12.26
C PHE A 13 4.18 11.47 -12.14
N LYS A 14 3.97 11.98 -10.93
CA LYS A 14 4.08 13.41 -10.60
C LYS A 14 5.52 13.91 -10.57
N ASP A 15 6.47 13.03 -10.28
CA ASP A 15 7.89 13.35 -10.14
C ASP A 15 8.76 12.19 -10.64
N LYS A 16 10.01 12.51 -10.98
CA LYS A 16 11.01 11.56 -11.48
C LYS A 16 11.35 10.50 -10.43
N HIS A 17 11.39 10.85 -9.15
CA HIS A 17 11.70 9.91 -8.06
C HIS A 17 10.69 8.76 -8.01
N THR A 18 9.41 9.07 -8.08
CA THR A 18 8.31 8.08 -8.07
C THR A 18 8.35 7.23 -9.33
N LEU A 19 8.69 7.80 -10.49
CA LEU A 19 8.91 7.03 -11.72
C LEU A 19 10.08 6.05 -11.56
N THR A 20 11.23 6.49 -11.05
CA THR A 20 12.41 5.62 -10.84
C THR A 20 12.09 4.48 -9.88
N VAL A 21 11.41 4.75 -8.76
CA VAL A 21 10.95 3.71 -7.83
C VAL A 21 9.93 2.78 -8.49
N HIS A 22 9.08 3.28 -9.39
CA HIS A 22 8.15 2.45 -10.14
C HIS A 22 8.86 1.50 -11.11
N GLN A 23 9.89 1.97 -11.81
CA GLN A 23 10.64 1.17 -12.80
C GLN A 23 11.28 -0.08 -12.20
N ARG A 24 11.62 -0.05 -10.90
CA ARG A 24 12.08 -1.21 -10.14
C ARG A 24 11.13 -2.42 -10.16
N ILE A 25 9.84 -2.20 -10.38
CA ILE A 25 8.86 -3.28 -10.53
C ILE A 25 9.09 -4.08 -11.82
N HIS A 26 9.57 -3.42 -12.88
CA HIS A 26 9.85 -4.08 -14.16
C HIS A 26 11.19 -4.81 -14.13
N THR A 27 12.18 -4.28 -13.40
CA THR A 27 13.52 -4.89 -13.31
C THR A 27 13.65 -5.91 -12.18
N GLY A 28 12.72 -5.93 -11.22
CA GLY A 28 12.84 -6.71 -10.00
C GLY A 28 13.85 -6.14 -8.99
N ASP A 29 14.46 -4.99 -9.27
CA ASP A 29 15.46 -4.37 -8.40
C ASP A 29 14.84 -3.94 -7.05
N CYS A 30 15.35 -4.51 -5.96
CA CYS A 30 14.93 -4.22 -4.60
C CYS A 30 16.15 -3.81 -3.76
N PRO A 31 16.62 -2.56 -3.86
CA PRO A 31 17.89 -2.16 -3.26
C PRO A 31 17.83 -2.05 -1.73
N PHE A 32 16.65 -2.11 -1.12
CA PHE A 32 16.47 -1.95 0.32
C PHE A 32 16.21 -3.31 0.98
N ALA A 33 17.28 -3.99 1.38
CA ALA A 33 17.21 -5.27 2.08
C ALA A 33 16.89 -5.10 3.58
N CYS A 34 16.12 -6.02 4.13
CA CYS A 34 15.92 -6.16 5.56
C CYS A 34 17.14 -6.83 6.20
N SER A 35 17.63 -6.30 7.32
CA SER A 35 18.73 -6.89 8.06
C SER A 35 18.32 -8.11 8.90
N LEU A 36 17.02 -8.32 9.12
CA LEU A 36 16.47 -9.37 9.99
C LEU A 36 15.86 -10.55 9.22
N CYS A 37 15.69 -10.43 7.90
CA CYS A 37 15.21 -11.53 7.06
C CYS A 37 15.58 -11.32 5.58
N PRO A 38 15.45 -12.35 4.72
CA PRO A 38 15.84 -12.26 3.30
C PRO A 38 14.98 -11.32 2.42
N LYS A 39 14.04 -10.56 3.00
CA LYS A 39 13.12 -9.72 2.22
C LYS A 39 13.81 -8.41 1.81
N ALA A 40 13.59 -8.02 0.56
CA ALA A 40 14.03 -6.73 0.03
C ALA A 40 12.86 -5.93 -0.54
N PHE A 41 13.02 -4.61 -0.60
CA PHE A 41 11.97 -3.67 -0.96
C PHE A 41 12.47 -2.67 -2.02
N LYS A 42 11.53 -2.21 -2.84
CA LYS A 42 11.76 -1.20 -3.88
C LYS A 42 12.02 0.21 -3.35
N ASP A 43 11.61 0.51 -2.12
CA ASP A 43 11.75 1.81 -1.49
C ASP A 43 11.97 1.71 0.02
N LYS A 44 12.59 2.76 0.59
CA LYS A 44 12.93 2.83 2.02
C LYS A 44 11.70 2.81 2.93
N TYR A 45 10.61 3.46 2.52
CA TYR A 45 9.36 3.49 3.29
C TYR A 45 8.80 2.08 3.50
N SER A 46 8.76 1.28 2.44
CA SER A 46 8.30 -0.11 2.49
C SER A 46 9.17 -0.97 3.40
N LEU A 47 10.49 -0.78 3.36
CA LEU A 47 11.42 -1.43 4.30
C LEU A 47 11.13 -1.01 5.74
N THR A 48 10.99 0.28 6.03
CA THR A 48 10.71 0.78 7.39
C THR A 48 9.40 0.22 7.94
N VAL A 49 8.32 0.22 7.14
CA VAL A 49 7.03 -0.38 7.55
C VAL A 49 7.16 -1.90 7.75
N HIS A 50 7.99 -2.57 6.95
CA HIS A 50 8.25 -3.99 7.13
C HIS A 50 9.02 -4.29 8.42
N GLN A 51 10.02 -3.48 8.76
CA GLN A 51 10.81 -3.66 10.00
C GLN A 51 9.93 -3.65 11.25
N ARG A 52 8.80 -2.92 11.23
CA ARG A 52 7.79 -2.95 12.31
C ARG A 52 7.19 -4.33 12.57
N VAL A 53 7.25 -5.25 11.63
CA VAL A 53 6.83 -6.65 11.82
C VAL A 53 7.79 -7.38 12.77
N HIS A 54 9.08 -7.04 12.73
CA HIS A 54 10.07 -7.64 13.62
C HIS A 54 10.04 -7.01 15.02
N THR A 55 9.82 -5.70 15.11
CA THR A 55 9.77 -4.98 16.40
C THR A 55 8.41 -5.05 17.09
N GLY A 56 7.35 -5.37 16.35
CA GLY A 56 5.97 -5.29 16.84
C GLY A 56 5.41 -3.88 16.93
N GLU A 57 6.15 -2.86 16.49
CA GLU A 57 5.74 -1.45 16.58
C GLU A 57 4.45 -1.19 15.77
N ARG A 58 3.47 -0.57 16.43
CA ARG A 58 2.17 -0.23 15.83
C ARG A 58 1.82 1.23 16.15
N PRO A 59 2.46 2.20 15.48
CA PRO A 59 2.35 3.61 15.84
C PRO A 59 1.01 4.26 15.42
N TYR A 60 0.14 3.54 14.72
CA TYR A 60 -1.13 4.07 14.23
C TYR A 60 -2.31 3.43 14.99
N PRO A 61 -2.73 3.99 16.14
CA PRO A 61 -3.88 3.50 16.89
C PRO A 61 -5.21 3.83 16.18
N CYS A 62 -6.19 2.97 16.36
CA CYS A 62 -7.58 3.21 15.96
C CYS A 62 -8.31 4.01 17.02
N SER A 63 -9.11 4.99 16.60
CA SER A 63 -9.93 5.80 17.51
C SER A 63 -11.21 5.10 17.97
N TYR A 64 -11.64 4.04 17.26
CA TYR A 64 -12.89 3.32 17.55
C TYR A 64 -12.69 2.04 18.37
N CYS A 65 -11.46 1.53 18.47
CA CYS A 65 -11.18 0.29 19.20
C CYS A 65 -9.70 0.20 19.62
N PRO A 66 -9.32 -0.72 20.53
CA PRO A 66 -7.94 -0.83 21.04
C PRO A 66 -6.88 -1.28 20.02
N LYS A 67 -7.25 -1.50 18.75
CA LYS A 67 -6.32 -2.00 17.73
C LYS A 67 -5.40 -0.89 17.23
N ALA A 68 -4.13 -1.23 17.03
CA ALA A 68 -3.14 -0.36 16.39
C ALA A 68 -2.50 -1.05 15.18
N PHE A 69 -1.98 -0.25 14.24
CA PHE A 69 -1.50 -0.72 12.94
C PHE A 69 -0.09 -0.21 12.63
N LYS A 70 0.60 -0.93 11.74
CA LYS A 70 1.98 -0.63 11.31
C LYS A 70 2.09 0.54 10.33
N ASP A 71 1.01 0.89 9.65
CA ASP A 71 0.96 1.99 8.69
C ASP A 71 -0.44 2.63 8.61
N LYS A 72 -0.48 3.90 8.16
CA LYS A 72 -1.70 4.70 8.04
C LYS A 72 -2.69 4.11 7.04
N LYS A 73 -2.22 3.48 5.96
CA LYS A 73 -3.08 2.90 4.92
C LYS A 73 -3.90 1.73 5.48
N THR A 74 -3.26 0.87 6.28
CA THR A 74 -3.89 -0.27 6.93
C THR A 74 -4.89 0.21 8.00
N LEU A 75 -4.54 1.26 8.76
CA LEU A 75 -5.47 1.90 9.69
C LEU A 75 -6.71 2.45 8.96
N GLN A 76 -6.54 3.19 7.86
CA GLN A 76 -7.66 3.74 7.10
C GLN A 76 -8.57 2.64 6.54
N SER A 77 -8.00 1.56 6.00
CA SER A 77 -8.79 0.42 5.54
C SER A 77 -9.55 -0.25 6.69
N HIS A 78 -8.98 -0.26 7.90
CA HIS A 78 -9.65 -0.75 9.10
C HIS A 78 -10.79 0.19 9.55
N HIS A 79 -10.60 1.52 9.51
CA HIS A 79 -11.63 2.49 9.88
C HIS A 79 -12.93 2.31 9.10
N ARG A 80 -12.85 1.90 7.83
CA ARG A 80 -14.03 1.60 7.01
C ARG A 80 -14.93 0.52 7.57
N LYS A 81 -14.40 -0.36 8.42
CA LYS A 81 -15.20 -1.39 9.12
C LYS A 81 -16.05 -0.79 10.24
N HIS A 82 -15.64 0.35 10.80
CA HIS A 82 -16.41 1.08 11.80
C HIS A 82 -17.41 2.04 11.17
N THR A 83 -16.99 2.73 10.09
CA THR A 83 -17.85 3.72 9.43
C THR A 83 -18.85 3.11 8.45
N GLY A 84 -18.66 1.86 8.04
CA GLY A 84 -19.47 1.24 6.98
C GLY A 84 -19.23 1.86 5.60
N GLU A 85 -18.09 2.52 5.37
CA GLU A 85 -17.78 3.12 4.08
C GLU A 85 -17.36 2.02 3.07
N HIS A 86 -18.08 1.94 1.94
CA HIS A 86 -17.81 1.00 0.85
C HIS A 86 -17.44 1.74 -0.45
N PRO A 87 -16.21 2.28 -0.56
CA PRO A 87 -15.84 3.13 -1.69
C PRO A 87 -15.57 2.35 -3.00
N PHE A 88 -15.64 1.02 -2.96
CA PHE A 88 -15.37 0.18 -4.13
C PHE A 88 -16.64 -0.55 -4.57
N SER A 89 -17.33 -0.02 -5.58
CA SER A 89 -18.53 -0.62 -6.15
C SER A 89 -18.19 -1.62 -7.26
N CYS A 90 -18.96 -2.71 -7.35
CA CYS A 90 -18.93 -3.61 -8.49
C CYS A 90 -19.60 -2.96 -9.70
N ALA A 91 -18.99 -3.09 -10.89
CA ALA A 91 -19.56 -2.56 -12.13
C ALA A 91 -20.71 -3.43 -12.67
N HIS A 92 -20.83 -4.68 -12.21
CA HIS A 92 -21.77 -5.67 -12.72
C HIS A 92 -22.92 -5.99 -11.75
N CYS A 93 -22.88 -5.48 -10.51
CA CYS A 93 -23.96 -5.66 -9.55
C CYS A 93 -23.97 -4.55 -8.47
N PRO A 94 -25.04 -4.45 -7.66
CA PRO A 94 -25.18 -3.40 -6.63
C PRO A 94 -24.22 -3.52 -5.44
N LYS A 95 -23.35 -4.53 -5.39
CA LYS A 95 -22.49 -4.79 -4.22
C LYS A 95 -21.34 -3.78 -4.16
N ALA A 96 -21.05 -3.31 -2.94
CA ALA A 96 -19.94 -2.42 -2.65
C ALA A 96 -19.06 -2.98 -1.52
N PHE A 97 -17.76 -2.68 -1.58
CA PHE A 97 -16.74 -3.30 -0.75
C PHE A 97 -15.87 -2.24 -0.05
N THR A 98 -15.37 -2.60 1.13
CA THR A 98 -14.49 -1.73 1.95
C THR A 98 -13.06 -1.65 1.41
N ASP A 99 -12.63 -2.67 0.65
CA ASP A 99 -11.34 -2.72 -0.01
C ASP A 99 -11.41 -3.31 -1.43
N LYS A 100 -10.43 -2.92 -2.26
CA LYS A 100 -10.33 -3.35 -3.66
C LYS A 100 -9.99 -4.83 -3.80
N LYS A 101 -9.32 -5.44 -2.83
CA LYS A 101 -8.95 -6.87 -2.91
C LYS A 101 -10.19 -7.75 -2.82
N THR A 102 -11.12 -7.37 -1.96
CA THR A 102 -12.40 -8.06 -1.78
C THR A 102 -13.26 -7.88 -3.01
N LEU A 103 -13.32 -6.67 -3.60
CA LEU A 103 -13.98 -6.45 -4.89
C LEU A 103 -13.36 -7.31 -6.01
N ASN A 104 -12.04 -7.38 -6.13
CA ASN A 104 -11.39 -8.15 -7.20
C ASN A 104 -11.61 -9.67 -7.09
N ARG A 105 -11.95 -10.19 -5.90
CA ARG A 105 -12.24 -11.61 -5.68
C ARG A 105 -13.73 -11.93 -5.88
N HIS A 106 -14.58 -10.92 -5.70
CA HIS A 106 -16.02 -11.03 -5.92
C HIS A 106 -16.33 -11.18 -7.40
#